data_AF-A0A1Q8AC48-F1
#
_entry.id   AF-A0A1Q8AC48-F1
#
_cell.length_a   1.000
_cell.length_b   1.000
_cell.length_c   1.000
_cell.angle_alpha   90.00
_cell.angle_beta   90.00
_cell.angle_gamma   90.00
#
_symmetry.space_group_name_H-M   'P 1'
#
loop_
_entity.id
_entity.type
_entity.pdbx_description
1 polymer ?
#
loop_
_entity_poly.entity_id
_entity_poly.type
_entity_poly.pdbx_seq_one_letter_code
_entity_poly.pdbx_strand_id
1 'polypeptide(L)'
;MAAFDRYCPFTKYGQLEFHLETVQRRQEVGSVAAAVSDVTFLRSLYRTLEAWGIGSRRSRLRPFKEFVAALQDKTAEIQSFENLFLDQSDLDVARVSTQLAHLIQALEIVDNRMKIVPGTKALHHLLPDLVVPMDREYTQQFFGWHNPQFQNYPERRFAEAFASFVAVAQITNPVQYLKSGWYSSRTKVIDNAVVGLCCGLKLQWDPTASFGSIDPLNDTPPGCVLPKKIGTRITYSVGSVPAIITNSLAPRSGVARGARPRVLRGRGPSVVRSSTADHC
;
A
#
# COMPACT_ATOMS: atom_id res chain seq x y z
N MET A 1 -1.35 4.11 -19.67
CA MET A 1 -2.84 4.17 -19.69
C MET A 1 -3.49 3.15 -20.63
N ALA A 2 -3.01 2.96 -21.87
CA ALA A 2 -3.64 2.03 -22.85
C ALA A 2 -3.94 0.61 -22.32
N ALA A 3 -3.08 0.06 -21.43
CA ALA A 3 -3.34 -1.24 -20.80
C ALA A 3 -4.60 -1.22 -19.91
N PHE A 4 -4.85 -0.13 -19.18
CA PHE A 4 -6.07 0.02 -18.38
C PHE A 4 -7.30 0.12 -19.28
N ASP A 5 -7.25 0.94 -20.34
CA ASP A 5 -8.38 1.07 -21.28
C ASP A 5 -8.79 -0.26 -21.90
N ARG A 6 -7.80 -1.12 -22.18
CA ARG A 6 -8.02 -2.43 -22.80
C ARG A 6 -8.48 -3.50 -21.80
N TYR A 7 -8.00 -3.44 -20.57
CA TYR A 7 -8.12 -4.54 -19.61
C TYR A 7 -8.77 -4.15 -18.28
N CYS A 8 -9.48 -3.02 -18.23
CA CYS A 8 -10.16 -2.53 -17.03
C CYS A 8 -11.13 -3.62 -16.51
N PRO A 9 -10.94 -4.10 -15.27
CA PRO A 9 -11.77 -5.17 -14.71
C PRO A 9 -13.07 -4.65 -14.06
N PHE A 10 -13.24 -3.32 -13.98
CA PHE A 10 -14.35 -2.67 -13.26
C PHE A 10 -15.55 -2.43 -14.19
N THR A 11 -16.25 -3.52 -14.52
CA THR A 11 -17.40 -3.50 -15.44
C THR A 11 -18.75 -3.59 -14.73
N LYS A 12 -18.77 -3.72 -13.41
CA LYS A 12 -20.01 -3.84 -12.65
C LYS A 12 -20.70 -2.49 -12.52
N TYR A 13 -22.00 -2.48 -12.78
CA TYR A 13 -22.86 -1.32 -12.57
C TYR A 13 -22.75 -0.79 -11.14
N GLY A 14 -22.71 0.54 -11.01
CA GLY A 14 -22.60 1.26 -9.74
C GLY A 14 -21.15 1.52 -9.30
N GLN A 15 -20.14 0.83 -9.86
CA GLN A 15 -18.76 1.08 -9.46
C GLN A 15 -18.24 2.42 -9.96
N LEU A 16 -18.46 2.71 -11.24
CA LEU A 16 -18.03 3.97 -11.85
C LEU A 16 -19.01 5.09 -11.49
N GLU A 17 -20.31 4.81 -11.56
CA GLU A 17 -21.37 5.79 -11.37
C GLU A 17 -21.33 6.39 -9.96
N PHE A 18 -21.25 5.56 -8.91
CA PHE A 18 -21.19 6.07 -7.54
C PHE A 18 -19.86 6.79 -7.26
N HIS A 19 -18.76 6.30 -7.84
CA HIS A 19 -17.47 6.98 -7.74
C HIS A 19 -17.54 8.40 -8.33
N LEU A 20 -18.07 8.55 -9.54
CA LEU A 20 -18.22 9.84 -10.20
C LEU A 20 -19.18 10.75 -9.41
N GLU A 21 -20.30 10.23 -8.93
CA GLU A 21 -21.24 10.98 -8.08
C GLU A 21 -20.56 11.51 -6.80
N THR A 22 -19.74 10.67 -6.16
CA THR A 22 -19.01 11.03 -4.94
C THR A 22 -17.94 12.09 -5.22
N VAL A 23 -17.15 11.92 -6.28
CA VAL A 23 -16.09 12.88 -6.67
C VAL A 23 -16.70 14.21 -7.09
N GLN A 24 -17.75 14.19 -7.90
CA GLN A 24 -18.46 15.40 -8.31
C GLN A 24 -19.01 16.14 -7.08
N ARG A 25 -19.68 15.43 -6.17
CA ARG A 25 -20.20 16.05 -4.95
C ARG A 25 -19.09 16.62 -4.08
N ARG A 26 -17.94 15.94 -3.97
CA ARG A 26 -16.76 16.46 -3.26
C ARG A 26 -16.26 17.78 -3.85
N GLN A 27 -16.28 17.91 -5.18
CA GLN A 27 -15.88 19.13 -5.87
C GLN A 27 -16.89 20.26 -5.64
N GLU A 28 -18.19 19.97 -5.72
CA GLU A 28 -19.27 20.94 -5.51
C GLU A 28 -19.24 21.57 -4.10
N VAL A 29 -18.98 20.76 -3.06
CA VAL A 29 -18.91 21.26 -1.67
C VAL A 29 -17.58 21.96 -1.34
N GLY A 30 -16.58 21.85 -2.22
CA GLY A 30 -15.34 22.65 -2.18
C GLY A 30 -14.30 22.23 -1.15
N SER A 31 -14.69 21.85 0.08
CA SER A 31 -13.72 21.49 1.14
C SER A 31 -13.97 20.14 1.81
N VAL A 32 -12.96 19.57 2.47
CA VAL A 32 -13.07 18.36 3.29
C VAL A 32 -14.11 18.57 4.38
N ALA A 33 -14.04 19.68 5.10
CA ALA A 33 -14.97 19.99 6.19
C ALA A 33 -16.43 20.09 5.70
N ALA A 34 -16.64 20.75 4.55
CA ALA A 34 -17.96 20.80 3.92
C ALA A 34 -18.44 19.42 3.47
N ALA A 35 -17.57 18.60 2.88
CA ALA A 35 -17.91 17.24 2.46
C ALA A 35 -18.31 16.35 3.63
N VAL A 36 -17.55 16.38 4.74
CA VAL A 36 -17.85 15.59 5.94
C VAL A 36 -19.10 16.09 6.68
N SER A 37 -19.53 17.33 6.41
CA SER A 37 -20.80 17.88 6.91
C SER A 37 -21.98 17.65 5.95
N ASP A 38 -21.72 17.24 4.71
CA ASP A 38 -22.73 17.08 3.65
C ASP A 38 -23.28 15.65 3.62
N VAL A 39 -24.53 15.48 4.03
CA VAL A 39 -25.17 14.15 4.08
C VAL A 39 -25.26 13.47 2.71
N THR A 40 -25.37 14.25 1.63
CA THR A 40 -25.41 13.74 0.26
C THR A 40 -24.06 13.12 -0.12
N PHE A 41 -22.96 13.83 0.13
CA PHE A 41 -21.61 13.31 -0.04
C PHE A 41 -21.39 12.05 0.79
N LEU A 42 -21.76 12.07 2.08
CA LEU A 42 -21.57 10.92 2.98
C LEU A 42 -22.34 9.68 2.51
N ARG A 43 -23.58 9.84 2.03
CA ARG A 43 -24.37 8.73 1.44
C ARG A 43 -23.73 8.23 0.15
N SER A 44 -23.27 9.13 -0.71
CA SER A 44 -22.61 8.76 -1.96
C SER A 44 -21.32 7.99 -1.69
N LEU A 45 -20.48 8.49 -0.78
CA LEU A 45 -19.26 7.83 -0.34
C LEU A 45 -19.53 6.43 0.24
N TYR A 46 -20.52 6.29 1.11
CA TYR A 46 -20.90 5.00 1.68
C TYR A 46 -21.25 3.98 0.60
N ARG A 47 -22.11 4.36 -0.37
CA ARG A 47 -22.49 3.52 -1.52
C ARG A 47 -21.30 3.18 -2.42
N THR A 48 -20.41 4.13 -2.64
CA THR A 48 -19.19 3.92 -3.42
C THR A 48 -18.29 2.88 -2.76
N LEU A 49 -18.07 2.96 -1.44
CA LEU A 49 -17.28 1.99 -0.71
C LEU A 49 -17.89 0.58 -0.80
N GLU A 50 -19.22 0.45 -0.69
CA GLU A 50 -19.93 -0.81 -0.90
C GLU A 50 -19.73 -1.37 -2.31
N ALA A 51 -19.93 -0.55 -3.34
CA ALA A 51 -19.73 -0.95 -4.74
C ALA A 51 -18.26 -1.31 -5.05
N TRP A 52 -17.32 -0.69 -4.33
CA TRP A 52 -15.88 -0.99 -4.39
C TRP A 52 -15.47 -2.18 -3.51
N GLY A 53 -16.45 -2.92 -2.99
CA GLY A 53 -16.28 -4.20 -2.30
C GLY A 53 -15.93 -4.07 -0.82
N ILE A 54 -15.97 -2.88 -0.23
CA ILE A 54 -15.92 -2.74 1.23
C ILE A 54 -17.27 -3.19 1.78
N GLY A 55 -17.28 -3.98 2.85
CA GLY A 55 -18.53 -4.61 3.30
C GLY A 55 -18.84 -5.95 2.61
N SER A 56 -18.08 -6.32 1.56
CA SER A 56 -18.18 -7.66 0.97
C SER A 56 -17.23 -8.63 1.69
N ARG A 57 -17.71 -9.86 1.95
CA ARG A 57 -16.95 -10.93 2.65
C ARG A 57 -16.58 -10.56 4.10
N ARG A 58 -15.30 -10.66 4.49
CA ARG A 58 -14.78 -10.53 5.88
C ARG A 58 -14.60 -9.07 6.36
N SER A 59 -15.09 -8.09 5.61
CA SER A 59 -15.08 -6.68 5.99
C SER A 59 -16.53 -6.20 6.06
N ARG A 60 -16.85 -5.37 7.05
CA ARG A 60 -18.18 -4.78 7.24
C ARG A 60 -18.00 -3.28 7.46
N LEU A 61 -18.63 -2.47 6.62
CA LEU A 61 -18.80 -1.04 6.93
C LEU A 61 -19.63 -0.93 8.19
N ARG A 62 -19.25 0.01 9.06
CA ARG A 62 -20.09 0.33 10.22
C ARG A 62 -21.46 0.85 9.75
N PRO A 63 -22.52 0.69 10.54
CA PRO A 63 -23.81 1.30 10.25
C PRO A 63 -23.66 2.78 9.88
N PHE A 64 -24.44 3.26 8.91
CA PHE A 64 -24.26 4.59 8.33
C PHE A 64 -24.07 5.72 9.35
N LYS A 65 -24.83 5.71 10.46
CA LYS A 65 -24.68 6.70 11.54
C LYS A 65 -23.30 6.68 12.19
N GLU A 66 -22.77 5.49 12.48
CA GLU A 66 -21.44 5.29 13.08
C GLU A 66 -20.33 5.60 12.07
N PHE A 67 -20.54 5.26 10.79
CA PHE A 67 -19.65 5.63 9.71
C PHE A 67 -19.49 7.16 9.60
N VAL A 68 -20.61 7.89 9.64
CA VAL A 68 -20.62 9.36 9.60
C VAL A 68 -19.91 9.94 10.82
N ALA A 69 -20.23 9.44 12.03
CA ALA A 69 -19.57 9.88 13.26
C ALA A 69 -18.05 9.67 13.19
N ALA A 70 -17.59 8.51 12.71
CA ALA A 70 -16.16 8.22 12.59
C ALA A 70 -15.42 9.16 11.61
N LEU A 71 -16.07 9.62 10.54
CA LEU A 71 -15.51 10.63 9.64
C LEU A 71 -15.50 12.01 10.29
N GLN A 72 -16.60 12.37 10.97
CA GLN A 72 -16.74 13.66 11.64
C GLN A 72 -15.71 13.84 12.76
N ASP A 73 -15.47 12.80 13.56
CA ASP A 73 -14.45 12.76 14.61
C ASP A 73 -13.03 13.00 14.09
N LYS A 74 -12.80 12.76 12.79
CA LYS A 74 -11.51 12.92 12.12
C LYS A 74 -11.44 14.11 11.18
N THR A 75 -12.47 14.95 11.12
CA THR A 75 -12.56 16.06 10.15
C THR A 75 -11.32 16.95 10.14
N ALA A 76 -10.90 17.45 11.31
CA ALA A 76 -9.76 18.36 11.41
C ALA A 76 -8.44 17.71 10.96
N GLU A 77 -8.26 16.42 11.29
CA GLU A 77 -7.09 15.66 10.90
C GLU A 77 -7.07 15.42 9.38
N ILE A 78 -8.20 15.03 8.78
CA ILE A 78 -8.32 14.85 7.32
C ILE A 78 -8.11 16.19 6.59
N GLN A 79 -8.70 17.27 7.11
CA GLN A 79 -8.59 18.61 6.53
C GLN A 79 -7.15 19.15 6.56
N SER A 80 -6.32 18.72 7.51
CA SER A 80 -4.90 19.15 7.56
C SER A 80 -4.08 18.72 6.33
N PHE A 81 -4.58 17.76 5.55
CA PHE A 81 -4.00 17.31 4.29
C PHE A 81 -4.64 17.95 3.06
N GLU A 82 -5.64 18.82 3.24
CA GLU A 82 -6.27 19.55 2.15
C GLU A 82 -5.24 20.44 1.45
N ASN A 83 -5.30 20.49 0.11
CA ASN A 83 -4.34 21.18 -0.76
C ASN A 83 -2.93 20.58 -0.80
N LEU A 84 -2.74 19.35 -0.30
CA LEU A 84 -1.56 18.55 -0.64
C LEU A 84 -1.86 17.71 -1.89
N PHE A 85 -0.87 17.57 -2.76
CA PHE A 85 -0.93 16.79 -4.01
C PHE A 85 0.28 15.85 -4.10
N LEU A 86 0.09 14.65 -4.63
CA LEU A 86 1.17 13.66 -4.76
C LEU A 86 2.36 14.12 -5.60
N ASP A 87 2.12 15.02 -6.56
CA ASP A 87 3.11 15.56 -7.50
C ASP A 87 3.76 16.86 -7.01
N GLN A 88 3.48 17.31 -5.78
CA GLN A 88 4.19 18.45 -5.17
C GLN A 88 5.68 18.13 -4.99
N SER A 89 6.55 19.04 -5.40
CA SER A 89 8.01 18.87 -5.33
C SER A 89 8.55 18.95 -3.90
N ASP A 90 7.88 19.70 -3.03
CA ASP A 90 8.26 19.97 -1.63
C ASP A 90 7.47 19.13 -0.62
N LEU A 91 6.75 18.11 -1.09
CA LEU A 91 5.98 17.21 -0.23
C LEU A 91 6.91 16.46 0.73
N ASP A 92 6.72 16.66 2.03
CA ASP A 92 7.41 15.89 3.08
C ASP A 92 6.84 14.46 3.15
N VAL A 93 7.36 13.60 2.28
CA VAL A 93 6.88 12.23 2.08
C VAL A 93 6.89 11.42 3.37
N ALA A 94 7.95 11.56 4.19
CA ALA A 94 8.10 10.78 5.42
C ALA A 94 7.05 11.20 6.47
N ARG A 95 6.88 12.51 6.68
CA ARG A 95 5.89 13.02 7.63
C ARG A 95 4.47 12.74 7.17
N VAL A 96 4.14 13.06 5.91
CA VAL A 96 2.79 12.91 5.37
C VAL A 96 2.37 11.44 5.35
N SER A 97 3.24 10.53 4.91
CA SER A 97 2.93 9.09 4.93
C SER A 97 2.69 8.56 6.34
N THR A 98 3.49 9.00 7.32
CA THR A 98 3.34 8.60 8.73
C THR A 98 2.00 9.08 9.28
N GLN A 99 1.65 10.36 9.07
CA GLN A 99 0.40 10.91 9.58
C GLN A 99 -0.82 10.28 8.90
N LEU A 100 -0.79 10.09 7.58
CA LEU A 100 -1.86 9.38 6.86
C LEU A 100 -2.01 7.93 7.33
N ALA A 101 -0.90 7.22 7.58
CA ALA A 101 -0.94 5.85 8.11
C ALA A 101 -1.66 5.79 9.46
N HIS A 102 -1.33 6.71 10.38
CA HIS A 102 -2.00 6.80 11.67
C HIS A 102 -3.48 7.16 11.54
N LEU A 103 -3.83 8.13 10.68
CA LEU A 103 -5.21 8.50 10.41
C LEU A 103 -6.01 7.30 9.87
N ILE A 104 -5.47 6.54 8.91
CA ILE A 104 -6.10 5.33 8.36
C ILE A 104 -6.38 4.30 9.46
N GLN A 105 -5.42 4.09 10.36
CA GLN A 105 -5.56 3.12 11.44
C GLN A 105 -6.54 3.60 12.54
N ALA A 106 -6.63 4.90 12.76
CA ALA A 106 -7.59 5.50 13.67
C ALA A 106 -9.00 5.62 13.08
N LEU A 107 -9.15 5.63 11.76
CA LEU A 107 -10.45 5.81 11.10
C LEU A 107 -11.36 4.59 11.28
N GLU A 108 -12.44 4.75 12.04
CA GLU A 108 -13.33 3.65 12.44
C GLU A 108 -14.56 3.47 11.54
N ILE A 109 -14.36 3.50 10.22
CA ILE A 109 -15.46 3.33 9.24
C ILE A 109 -15.83 1.85 8.98
N VAL A 110 -15.05 0.91 9.52
CA VAL A 110 -15.24 -0.54 9.37
C VAL A 110 -14.98 -1.28 10.68
N ASP A 111 -15.55 -2.47 10.82
CA ASP A 111 -15.37 -3.33 12.02
C ASP A 111 -14.11 -4.20 11.98
N ASN A 112 -13.46 -4.34 10.82
CA ASN A 112 -12.28 -5.18 10.69
C ASN A 112 -11.00 -4.47 11.14
N ARG A 113 -10.09 -5.23 11.78
CA ARG A 113 -8.77 -4.75 12.21
C ARG A 113 -7.92 -4.17 11.08
N MET A 114 -8.09 -4.67 9.85
CA MET A 114 -7.30 -4.25 8.70
C MET A 114 -7.90 -3.04 8.00
N LYS A 115 -7.45 -1.83 8.32
CA LYS A 115 -8.09 -0.59 7.87
C LYS A 115 -7.50 0.04 6.60
N ILE A 116 -6.35 -0.42 6.08
CA ILE A 116 -5.72 0.18 4.89
C ILE A 116 -6.62 0.27 3.68
N VAL A 117 -7.20 -0.85 3.26
CA VAL A 117 -8.02 -0.89 2.03
C VAL A 117 -9.25 0.01 2.15
N PRO A 118 -10.11 -0.13 3.18
CA PRO A 118 -11.24 0.78 3.33
C PRO A 118 -10.81 2.23 3.58
N GLY A 119 -9.78 2.45 4.40
CA GLY A 119 -9.30 3.79 4.76
C GLY A 119 -8.73 4.55 3.57
N THR A 120 -7.85 3.94 2.76
CA THR A 120 -7.32 4.57 1.55
C THR A 120 -8.40 4.83 0.51
N LYS A 121 -9.39 3.93 0.36
CA LYS A 121 -10.53 4.17 -0.53
C LYS A 121 -11.43 5.30 -0.03
N ALA A 122 -11.66 5.42 1.28
CA ALA A 122 -12.42 6.54 1.84
C ALA A 122 -11.67 7.87 1.69
N LEU A 123 -10.39 7.89 2.08
CA LEU A 123 -9.54 9.07 1.97
C LEU A 123 -9.30 9.49 0.52
N HIS A 124 -9.24 8.57 -0.44
CA HIS A 124 -9.20 8.90 -1.86
C HIS A 124 -10.36 9.79 -2.30
N HIS A 125 -11.57 9.59 -1.78
CA HIS A 125 -12.73 10.41 -2.14
C HIS A 125 -12.78 11.75 -1.41
N LEU A 126 -12.08 11.89 -0.27
CA LEU A 126 -11.97 13.14 0.48
C LEU A 126 -10.77 13.99 0.04
N LEU A 127 -9.67 13.32 -0.33
CA LEU A 127 -8.36 13.84 -0.70
C LEU A 127 -7.93 13.23 -2.06
N PRO A 128 -8.68 13.49 -3.16
CA PRO A 128 -8.51 12.83 -4.46
C PRO A 128 -7.19 13.13 -5.15
N ASP A 129 -6.41 14.09 -4.66
CA ASP A 129 -5.10 14.42 -5.21
C ASP A 129 -3.92 13.91 -4.37
N LEU A 130 -4.18 13.37 -3.17
CA LEU A 130 -3.14 12.92 -2.25
C LEU A 130 -3.14 11.40 -2.01
N VAL A 131 -4.31 10.77 -1.88
CA VAL A 131 -4.39 9.36 -1.48
C VAL A 131 -4.80 8.47 -2.64
N VAL A 132 -3.88 7.61 -3.07
CA VAL A 132 -4.16 6.51 -4.02
C VAL A 132 -5.00 5.44 -3.31
N PRO A 133 -6.15 5.02 -3.86
CA PRO A 133 -6.93 3.94 -3.29
C PRO A 133 -6.13 2.63 -3.40
N MET A 134 -6.01 1.88 -2.31
CA MET A 134 -5.29 0.61 -2.29
C MET A 134 -6.25 -0.57 -2.20
N ASP A 135 -5.87 -1.72 -2.76
CA ASP A 135 -6.60 -2.98 -2.64
C ASP A 135 -5.67 -4.21 -2.49
N ARG A 136 -6.29 -5.38 -2.28
CA ARG A 136 -5.58 -6.65 -2.06
C ARG A 136 -5.27 -7.42 -3.34
N GLU A 137 -5.81 -7.01 -4.47
CA GLU A 137 -5.61 -7.68 -5.75
C GLU A 137 -4.51 -7.01 -6.55
N TYR A 138 -4.65 -5.72 -6.87
CA TYR A 138 -3.77 -5.00 -7.78
C TYR A 138 -2.64 -4.30 -7.04
N THR A 139 -2.92 -3.53 -6.00
CA THR A 139 -1.85 -2.85 -5.24
C THR A 139 -0.90 -3.86 -4.60
N GLN A 140 -1.46 -4.91 -3.98
CA GLN A 140 -0.65 -5.97 -3.38
C GLN A 140 0.22 -6.69 -4.41
N GLN A 141 -0.32 -7.00 -5.60
CA GLN A 141 0.42 -7.65 -6.68
C GLN A 141 1.53 -6.74 -7.23
N PHE A 142 1.23 -5.46 -7.45
CA PHE A 142 2.18 -4.48 -7.96
C PHE A 142 3.44 -4.38 -7.09
N PHE A 143 3.28 -4.38 -5.76
CA PHE A 143 4.40 -4.35 -4.82
C PHE A 143 4.98 -5.73 -4.48
N GLY A 144 4.48 -6.82 -5.07
CA GLY A 144 4.95 -8.18 -4.80
C GLY A 144 4.76 -8.64 -3.35
N TRP A 145 3.82 -8.04 -2.61
CA TRP A 145 3.64 -8.34 -1.20
C TRP A 145 2.91 -9.66 -0.98
N HIS A 146 3.46 -10.47 -0.07
CA HIS A 146 2.82 -11.71 0.33
C HIS A 146 1.68 -11.40 1.32
N ASN A 147 0.60 -12.19 1.29
CA ASN A 147 -0.62 -11.93 2.08
C ASN A 147 -0.38 -11.60 3.58
N PRO A 148 0.53 -12.28 4.31
CA PRO A 148 0.83 -11.93 5.70
C PRO A 148 1.51 -10.56 5.86
N GLN A 149 2.27 -10.10 4.87
CA GLN A 149 3.02 -8.85 4.96
C GLN A 149 2.12 -7.62 4.87
N PHE A 150 1.06 -7.68 4.07
CA PHE A 150 0.03 -6.63 3.99
C PHE A 150 -0.82 -6.57 5.27
N GLN A 151 -0.88 -7.67 6.02
CA GLN A 151 -1.65 -7.78 7.25
C GLN A 151 -0.87 -7.39 8.51
N ASN A 152 0.41 -7.78 8.57
CA ASN A 152 1.20 -7.67 9.80
C ASN A 152 1.87 -6.30 9.97
N TYR A 153 2.03 -5.52 8.90
CA TYR A 153 2.74 -4.23 8.94
C TYR A 153 2.02 -3.16 8.13
N PRO A 154 0.74 -2.85 8.43
CA PRO A 154 -0.06 -1.97 7.62
C PRO A 154 0.60 -0.59 7.42
N GLU A 155 0.97 0.11 8.48
CA GLU A 155 1.53 1.46 8.39
C GLU A 155 2.79 1.50 7.52
N ARG A 156 3.69 0.53 7.69
CA ARG A 156 4.89 0.38 6.86
C ARG A 156 4.55 0.16 5.39
N ARG A 157 3.56 -0.68 5.08
CA ARG A 157 3.15 -0.96 3.69
C ARG A 157 2.50 0.25 3.05
N PHE A 158 1.69 0.97 3.81
CA PHE A 158 1.17 2.25 3.36
C PHE A 158 2.30 3.23 3.05
N ALA A 159 3.28 3.42 3.94
CA ALA A 159 4.39 4.33 3.73
C ALA A 159 5.26 3.96 2.51
N GLU A 160 5.58 2.67 2.34
CA GLU A 160 6.30 2.17 1.16
C GLU A 160 5.53 2.45 -0.14
N ALA A 161 4.21 2.18 -0.17
CA ALA A 161 3.38 2.47 -1.34
C ALA A 161 3.25 3.97 -1.60
N PHE A 162 3.00 4.77 -0.57
CA PHE A 162 2.87 6.22 -0.67
C PHE A 162 4.12 6.85 -1.28
N ALA A 163 5.31 6.52 -0.77
CA ALA A 163 6.57 7.02 -1.31
C ALA A 163 6.76 6.63 -2.79
N SER A 164 6.39 5.40 -3.15
CA SER A 164 6.44 4.94 -4.54
C SER A 164 5.47 5.70 -5.44
N PHE A 165 4.25 5.97 -4.96
CA PHE A 165 3.26 6.74 -5.70
C PHE A 165 3.65 8.21 -5.88
N VAL A 166 4.26 8.83 -4.86
CA VAL A 166 4.85 10.19 -4.99
C VAL A 166 5.92 10.20 -6.08
N ALA A 167 6.86 9.24 -6.05
CA ALA A 167 7.91 9.15 -7.05
C ALA A 167 7.34 8.99 -8.47
N VAL A 168 6.32 8.12 -8.64
CA VAL A 168 5.62 7.97 -9.92
C VAL A 168 4.93 9.27 -10.33
N ALA A 169 4.22 9.94 -9.42
CA ALA A 169 3.50 11.18 -9.71
C ALA A 169 4.45 12.29 -10.18
N GLN A 170 5.57 12.49 -9.49
CA GLN A 170 6.57 13.50 -9.81
C GLN A 170 7.26 13.27 -11.17
N ILE A 171 7.45 12.01 -11.57
CA ILE A 171 8.08 11.66 -12.86
C ILE A 171 7.08 11.73 -14.02
N THR A 172 5.82 11.39 -13.76
CA THR A 172 4.83 11.16 -14.83
C THR A 172 3.83 12.29 -15.03
N ASN A 173 3.77 13.29 -14.15
CA ASN A 173 2.77 14.39 -14.21
C ASN A 173 1.34 13.85 -14.47
N PRO A 174 0.70 13.20 -13.47
CA PRO A 174 -0.56 12.47 -13.67
C PRO A 174 -1.72 13.35 -14.17
N VAL A 175 -1.63 14.68 -13.97
CA VAL A 175 -2.61 15.66 -14.46
C VAL A 175 -2.83 15.56 -15.97
N GLN A 176 -1.79 15.20 -16.74
CA GLN A 176 -1.89 15.09 -18.20
C GLN A 176 -2.85 13.98 -18.67
N TYR A 177 -3.21 13.05 -17.78
CA TYR A 177 -4.08 11.92 -18.09
C TYR A 177 -5.51 12.10 -17.58
N LEU A 178 -5.85 13.25 -16.95
CA LEU A 178 -7.20 13.52 -16.47
C LEU A 178 -8.19 13.61 -17.64
N LYS A 179 -9.31 12.91 -17.49
CA LYS A 179 -10.39 12.81 -18.48
C LYS A 179 -11.71 12.51 -17.74
N SER A 180 -12.72 12.05 -18.47
CA SER A 180 -13.94 11.51 -17.89
C SER A 180 -13.77 10.06 -17.40
N GLY A 181 -14.80 9.55 -16.72
CA GLY A 181 -14.85 8.17 -16.27
C GLY A 181 -13.82 7.89 -15.18
N TRP A 182 -13.09 6.78 -15.30
CA TRP A 182 -12.10 6.37 -14.30
C TRP A 182 -10.89 7.32 -14.17
N TYR A 183 -10.75 8.33 -15.03
CA TYR A 183 -9.65 9.29 -15.06
C TYR A 183 -9.94 10.57 -14.24
N SER A 184 -10.64 10.41 -13.12
CA SER A 184 -11.30 11.48 -12.35
C SER A 184 -10.37 12.32 -11.46
N SER A 185 -9.18 11.82 -11.11
CA SER A 185 -8.22 12.52 -10.26
C SER A 185 -6.79 12.03 -10.45
N ARG A 186 -5.80 12.78 -9.95
CA ARG A 186 -4.37 12.41 -10.01
C ARG A 186 -4.13 11.02 -9.43
N THR A 187 -4.71 10.77 -8.27
CA THR A 187 -4.52 9.50 -7.56
C THR A 187 -5.25 8.35 -8.26
N LYS A 188 -6.41 8.59 -8.87
CA LYS A 188 -7.12 7.56 -9.64
C LYS A 188 -6.41 7.20 -10.94
N VAL A 189 -5.75 8.16 -11.58
CA VAL A 189 -4.89 7.90 -12.75
C VAL A 189 -3.76 6.94 -12.39
N ILE A 190 -3.10 7.15 -11.24
CA ILE A 190 -2.03 6.26 -10.76
C ILE A 190 -2.59 4.87 -10.45
N ASP A 191 -3.73 4.79 -9.75
CA ASP A 191 -4.42 3.51 -9.51
C ASP A 191 -4.75 2.77 -10.81
N ASN A 192 -5.34 3.47 -11.79
CA ASN A 192 -5.64 2.90 -13.10
C ASN A 192 -4.38 2.36 -13.79
N ALA A 193 -3.25 3.06 -13.68
CA ALA A 193 -1.98 2.58 -14.24
C ALA A 193 -1.51 1.28 -13.57
N VAL A 194 -1.62 1.18 -12.25
CA VAL A 194 -1.32 -0.03 -11.47
C VAL A 194 -2.23 -1.19 -11.90
N VAL A 195 -3.55 -0.97 -11.95
CA VAL A 195 -4.53 -1.98 -12.37
C VAL A 195 -4.25 -2.43 -13.79
N GLY A 196 -4.05 -1.48 -14.72
CA GLY A 196 -3.76 -1.77 -16.12
C GLY A 196 -2.49 -2.59 -16.31
N LEU A 197 -1.43 -2.29 -15.57
CA LEU A 197 -0.18 -3.07 -15.59
C LEU A 197 -0.42 -4.49 -15.08
N CYS A 198 -1.08 -4.66 -13.94
CA CYS A 198 -1.35 -5.98 -13.37
C CYS A 198 -2.26 -6.84 -14.28
N CYS A 199 -3.32 -6.26 -14.87
CA CYS A 199 -4.19 -6.98 -15.80
C CYS A 199 -3.47 -7.33 -17.10
N GLY A 200 -2.67 -6.40 -17.66
CA GLY A 200 -1.88 -6.65 -18.86
C GLY A 200 -0.87 -7.78 -18.68
N LEU A 201 -0.15 -7.79 -17.55
CA LEU A 201 0.79 -8.86 -17.21
C LEU A 201 0.09 -10.21 -17.01
N LYS A 202 -1.07 -10.25 -16.32
CA LYS A 202 -1.86 -11.48 -16.16
C LYS A 202 -2.29 -12.08 -17.50
N LEU A 203 -2.63 -11.24 -18.48
CA LEU A 203 -3.11 -11.68 -19.79
C LEU A 203 -1.98 -12.05 -20.75
N GLN A 204 -0.79 -11.44 -20.60
CA GLN A 204 0.42 -11.84 -21.32
C GLN A 204 1.06 -13.09 -20.72
N TRP A 205 0.79 -13.38 -19.45
CA TRP A 205 1.21 -14.61 -18.78
C TRP A 205 0.30 -15.76 -19.22
N ASP A 206 0.67 -16.41 -20.32
CA ASP A 206 0.09 -17.67 -20.75
C ASP A 206 0.91 -18.85 -20.15
N PRO A 207 0.38 -19.60 -19.16
CA PRO A 207 1.07 -20.78 -18.61
C PRO A 207 1.17 -21.94 -19.60
N THR A 208 0.46 -21.87 -20.73
CA THR A 208 0.51 -22.82 -21.86
C THR A 208 1.28 -22.29 -23.06
N ALA A 209 1.70 -21.01 -23.07
CA ALA A 209 2.68 -20.52 -24.03
C ALA A 209 3.99 -21.21 -23.69
N SER A 210 4.26 -22.25 -24.45
CA SER A 210 5.45 -23.08 -24.40
C SER A 210 6.71 -22.21 -24.35
N PHE A 211 7.23 -21.99 -23.14
CA PHE A 211 8.64 -22.30 -22.96
C PHE A 211 8.75 -23.77 -23.34
N GLY A 212 9.27 -24.04 -24.55
CA GLY A 212 9.57 -25.39 -25.00
C GLY A 212 10.21 -26.14 -23.85
N SER A 213 9.68 -27.34 -23.57
CA SER A 213 10.09 -28.24 -22.49
C SER A 213 11.55 -28.06 -22.09
N ILE A 214 11.80 -27.25 -21.06
CA ILE A 214 13.07 -27.30 -20.36
C ILE A 214 12.86 -28.38 -19.31
N ASP A 215 13.41 -29.55 -19.57
CA ASP A 215 13.53 -30.60 -18.56
C ASP A 215 14.11 -29.98 -17.28
N PRO A 216 13.47 -30.16 -16.12
CA PRO A 216 13.87 -29.46 -14.91
C PRO A 216 15.07 -30.16 -14.30
N LEU A 217 16.26 -30.11 -14.93
CA LEU A 217 17.52 -30.43 -14.25
C LEU A 217 18.84 -30.08 -14.94
N ASN A 218 18.92 -29.61 -16.21
CA ASN A 218 20.25 -29.56 -16.84
C ASN A 218 20.72 -28.28 -17.55
N ASP A 219 19.90 -27.26 -17.78
CA ASP A 219 20.38 -26.05 -18.47
C ASP A 219 20.49 -24.84 -17.53
N THR A 220 21.47 -24.90 -16.64
CA THR A 220 21.96 -23.69 -15.95
C THR A 220 23.09 -23.09 -16.82
N PRO A 221 22.96 -21.87 -17.35
CA PRO A 221 24.09 -21.19 -17.98
C PRO A 221 25.26 -21.08 -16.98
N PRO A 222 26.53 -21.32 -17.39
CA PRO A 222 27.65 -21.25 -16.46
C PRO A 222 27.72 -19.86 -15.84
N GLY A 223 27.45 -19.77 -14.53
CA GLY A 223 27.56 -18.53 -13.75
C GLY A 223 26.26 -17.96 -13.17
N CYS A 224 25.09 -18.52 -13.50
CA CYS A 224 23.81 -18.03 -12.95
C CYS A 224 23.21 -19.03 -11.95
N VAL A 225 23.54 -18.89 -10.66
CA VAL A 225 22.89 -19.66 -9.59
C VAL A 225 21.57 -18.97 -9.24
N LEU A 226 20.44 -19.58 -9.63
CA LEU A 226 19.14 -19.21 -9.06
C LEU A 226 19.09 -19.68 -7.60
N PRO A 227 18.70 -18.83 -6.62
CA PRO A 227 18.58 -19.25 -5.24
C PRO A 227 17.44 -20.27 -5.09
N LYS A 228 17.79 -21.49 -4.68
CA LYS A 228 16.83 -22.50 -4.22
C LYS A 228 16.03 -21.92 -3.05
N LYS A 229 14.72 -22.15 -3.06
CA LYS A 229 13.78 -21.81 -1.98
C LYS A 229 14.36 -22.15 -0.60
N ILE A 230 14.93 -21.16 0.07
CA ILE A 230 15.18 -21.15 1.52
C ILE A 230 14.99 -19.71 1.98
N GLY A 231 14.10 -19.51 2.95
CA GLY A 231 13.66 -18.19 3.40
C GLY A 231 14.82 -17.27 3.76
N THR A 232 14.94 -16.16 3.04
CA THR A 232 15.85 -15.07 3.44
C THR A 232 15.25 -13.72 3.06
N ARG A 233 15.41 -12.77 3.99
CA ARG A 233 14.88 -11.40 4.02
C ARG A 233 15.57 -10.54 2.94
N ILE A 234 14.81 -9.87 2.07
CA ILE A 234 15.34 -8.87 1.14
C ILE A 234 15.31 -7.50 1.83
N THR A 235 16.47 -6.87 1.97
CA THR A 235 16.64 -5.47 2.36
C THR A 235 16.97 -4.65 1.10
N TYR A 236 16.29 -3.51 0.92
CA TYR A 236 16.67 -2.50 -0.08
C TYR A 236 17.54 -1.44 0.60
N SER A 237 18.71 -1.15 0.04
CA SER A 237 19.49 0.03 0.39
C SER A 237 19.09 1.19 -0.51
N VAL A 238 18.83 2.35 0.10
CA VAL A 238 18.55 3.61 -0.60
C VAL A 238 19.90 4.32 -0.84
N GLY A 239 20.17 4.65 -2.11
CA GLY A 239 21.08 5.70 -2.55
C GLY A 239 22.57 5.34 -2.74
N SER A 240 23.12 5.63 -3.92
CA SER A 240 24.18 6.64 -4.12
C SER A 240 24.68 6.71 -5.59
N VAL A 241 25.02 7.92 -5.99
CA VAL A 241 25.49 8.50 -7.29
C VAL A 241 26.79 7.83 -7.82
N PRO A 242 27.14 7.89 -9.14
CA PRO A 242 28.04 6.91 -9.75
C PRO A 242 29.51 7.21 -9.51
N ALA A 243 30.30 6.17 -9.21
CA ALA A 243 31.75 6.25 -9.16
C ALA A 243 32.39 5.33 -10.20
N ILE A 244 33.29 5.94 -10.96
CA ILE A 244 34.12 5.41 -12.03
C ILE A 244 34.90 4.17 -11.55
N ILE A 245 34.86 3.09 -12.35
CA ILE A 245 35.62 1.87 -12.09
C ILE A 245 37.09 2.11 -12.47
N THR A 246 37.99 2.05 -11.50
CA THR A 246 39.40 1.72 -11.76
C THR A 246 39.71 0.36 -11.15
N ASN A 247 40.00 -0.60 -12.02
CA ASN A 247 40.50 -1.93 -11.64
C ASN A 247 41.93 -1.81 -11.09
N SER A 248 42.18 -2.44 -9.94
CA SER A 248 43.51 -2.98 -9.63
C SER A 248 43.37 -4.29 -8.88
N LEU A 249 43.99 -5.31 -9.45
CA LEU A 249 44.10 -6.68 -8.98
C LEU A 249 45.26 -6.85 -7.98
N ALA A 250 45.10 -7.84 -7.10
CA ALA A 250 46.11 -8.74 -6.50
C ALA A 250 46.15 -8.73 -4.95
N PRO A 251 46.74 -9.76 -4.29
CA PRO A 251 46.24 -11.14 -4.26
C PRO A 251 46.18 -11.71 -2.80
N ARG A 252 45.70 -12.96 -2.69
CA ARG A 252 45.57 -13.74 -1.43
C ARG A 252 46.92 -14.17 -0.82
N SER A 253 46.96 -14.18 0.52
CA SER A 253 47.73 -15.06 1.42
C SER A 253 47.10 -14.93 2.82
N GLY A 254 46.90 -15.90 3.71
CA GLY A 254 47.47 -17.23 3.93
C GLY A 254 47.82 -17.37 5.43
N VAL A 255 47.01 -18.16 6.17
CA VAL A 255 47.32 -18.93 7.42
C VAL A 255 47.65 -18.18 8.75
N ALA A 256 46.93 -18.51 9.85
CA ALA A 256 47.45 -19.17 11.07
C ALA A 256 46.49 -19.08 12.30
N ARG A 257 46.70 -20.02 13.24
CA ARG A 257 45.87 -20.49 14.37
C ARG A 257 45.89 -19.57 15.61
N GLY A 258 44.92 -19.73 16.52
CA GLY A 258 45.19 -19.57 17.96
C GLY A 258 44.04 -19.18 18.90
N ALA A 259 43.81 -20.03 19.91
CA ALA A 259 43.33 -19.75 21.28
C ALA A 259 41.82 -19.51 21.57
N ARG A 260 41.27 -20.42 22.40
CA ARG A 260 40.08 -20.22 23.25
C ARG A 260 40.49 -19.53 24.57
N PRO A 261 39.54 -18.87 25.24
CA PRO A 261 39.49 -18.92 26.70
C PRO A 261 38.15 -19.43 27.26
N ARG A 262 38.26 -19.96 28.48
CA ARG A 262 37.25 -20.63 29.31
C ARG A 262 37.02 -19.75 30.54
N VAL A 263 35.77 -19.40 30.88
CA VAL A 263 35.39 -18.76 32.17
C VAL A 263 33.96 -19.23 32.50
N LEU A 264 33.80 -20.24 33.37
CA LEU A 264 33.49 -20.22 34.82
C LEU A 264 32.03 -19.88 35.17
N ARG A 265 31.40 -20.86 35.84
CA ARG A 265 30.04 -20.84 36.40
C ARG A 265 29.99 -20.00 37.67
N GLY A 266 28.94 -19.20 37.82
CA GLY A 266 28.48 -18.65 39.11
C GLY A 266 26.99 -18.88 39.27
N ARG A 267 26.60 -19.59 40.32
CA ARG A 267 25.20 -19.79 40.78
C ARG A 267 24.75 -18.56 41.59
N GLY A 268 23.50 -18.13 41.42
CA GLY A 268 22.79 -17.18 42.28
C GLY A 268 21.29 -17.50 42.30
N PRO A 269 20.55 -17.16 43.37
CA PRO A 269 19.52 -18.05 43.93
C PRO A 269 18.07 -17.77 43.50
N SER A 270 17.26 -18.80 43.72
CA SER A 270 15.81 -18.93 43.52
C SER A 270 14.99 -17.89 44.28
N VAL A 271 14.00 -17.30 43.62
CA VAL A 271 12.94 -16.49 44.25
C VAL A 271 11.64 -17.31 44.33
N VAL A 272 11.11 -17.33 45.54
CA VAL A 272 9.92 -18.03 46.04
C VAL A 272 8.64 -17.36 45.52
N ARG A 273 7.65 -18.16 45.14
CA ARG A 273 6.26 -17.75 44.90
C ARG A 273 5.50 -17.71 46.22
N SER A 274 4.75 -16.64 46.47
CA SER A 274 3.68 -16.62 47.48
C SER A 274 2.38 -16.11 46.85
N SER A 275 1.38 -17.00 46.88
CA SER A 275 -0.03 -16.77 46.65
C SER A 275 -0.65 -16.06 47.85
N THR A 276 -1.52 -15.08 47.63
CA THR A 276 -2.68 -14.82 48.50
C THR A 276 -3.85 -14.35 47.66
N ALA A 277 -5.02 -14.86 48.03
CA ALA A 277 -6.32 -14.65 47.43
C ALA A 277 -7.06 -13.56 48.22
N ASP A 278 -7.75 -12.67 47.52
CA ASP A 278 -8.77 -11.78 48.08
C ASP A 278 -10.08 -12.01 47.31
N HIS A 279 -11.10 -12.49 48.02
CA HIS A 279 -12.50 -12.41 47.61
C HIS A 279 -13.29 -11.81 48.77
N CYS A 280 -13.85 -10.61 48.50
CA CYS A 280 -15.15 -10.19 49.00
C CYS A 280 -16.24 -10.71 48.07
#